data_AF-A0A351ETY7-F1
#
_entry.id   AF-A0A351ETY7-F1
#
_cell.length_a   1.000
_cell.length_b   1.000
_cell.length_c   1.000
_cell.angle_alpha   90.00
_cell.angle_beta   90.00
_cell.angle_gamma   90.00
#
_symmetry.space_group_name_H-M   'P 1'
#
loop_
_entity.id
_entity.type
_entity.pdbx_description
1 polymer ?
#
loop_
_entity_poly.entity_id
_entity_poly.type
_entity_poly.pdbx_seq_one_letter_code
_entity_poly.pdbx_strand_id
1 'polypeptide(L)'
;MNRSRSALVIALLLLVTNGCSSGNQISQDLDGHEYWSTNVMQDGQPFPLAGGTTMTLTFTDGTLRAHAGCNSIGGAFTIEDGKLRTTQLSMTEMGCDPERHAQDQFLIDVLSGAPTVTVDGNTLRLVTSTASIDFVDAIIANPDLPLQGTSWEIDGFLSGQTASSFATDVRGTIRIDNDTMRLFDGCATVDLLIEINAAEIRFEPVAIPVVDDCAAPAGYRQSIFTALSRGALEYVINGTNLTMTTPDNVGFTLKAAE
;
A
#
# COMPACT_ATOMS: atom_id res chain seq x y z
N MET A 1 70.49 4.78 -47.23
CA MET A 1 69.86 3.71 -46.42
C MET A 1 69.30 4.33 -45.14
N ASN A 2 67.98 4.54 -45.04
CA ASN A 2 67.15 3.90 -44.02
C ASN A 2 65.66 4.23 -44.29
N ARG A 3 64.85 3.19 -44.41
CA ARG A 3 63.39 3.22 -44.61
C ARG A 3 62.71 3.06 -43.24
N SER A 4 61.63 3.78 -42.95
CA SER A 4 60.47 3.26 -42.18
C SER A 4 59.37 4.34 -42.11
N ARG A 5 58.31 4.26 -42.93
CA ARG A 5 57.01 3.61 -42.68
C ARG A 5 56.05 4.44 -41.81
N SER A 6 55.18 5.16 -42.50
CA SER A 6 53.94 5.73 -41.98
C SER A 6 53.04 4.63 -41.42
N ALA A 7 52.60 4.78 -40.16
CA ALA A 7 51.57 3.94 -39.56
C ALA A 7 50.26 4.72 -39.55
N LEU A 8 49.29 4.24 -40.33
CA LEU A 8 47.92 4.72 -40.35
C LEU A 8 47.19 4.13 -39.14
N VAL A 9 46.85 4.94 -38.14
CA VAL A 9 46.05 4.51 -36.98
C VAL A 9 44.58 4.67 -37.36
N ILE A 10 43.92 3.57 -37.70
CA ILE A 10 42.46 3.52 -37.88
C ILE A 10 41.85 3.44 -36.49
N ALA A 11 41.26 4.54 -36.02
CA ALA A 11 40.48 4.57 -34.79
C ALA A 11 39.11 3.94 -35.07
N LEU A 12 38.92 2.70 -34.60
CA LEU A 12 37.64 2.01 -34.65
C LEU A 12 36.75 2.57 -33.51
N LEU A 13 35.81 3.45 -33.85
CA LEU A 13 34.77 3.89 -32.92
C LEU A 13 33.80 2.73 -32.65
N LEU A 14 33.94 2.10 -31.48
CA LEU A 14 32.93 1.19 -30.92
C LEU A 14 31.77 2.04 -30.37
N LEU A 15 30.66 2.11 -31.10
CA LEU A 15 29.39 2.57 -30.52
C LEU A 15 28.87 1.48 -29.58
N VAL A 16 28.99 1.72 -28.27
CA VAL A 16 28.38 0.87 -27.25
C VAL A 16 26.92 1.31 -27.12
N THR A 17 26.00 0.52 -27.66
CA THR A 17 24.55 0.75 -27.50
C THR A 17 24.13 0.35 -26.08
N ASN A 18 24.01 1.32 -25.17
CA ASN A 18 23.43 1.14 -23.84
C ASN A 18 21.90 1.03 -23.95
N GLY A 19 21.40 -0.13 -24.41
CA GLY A 19 19.96 -0.39 -24.52
C GLY A 19 19.36 -1.14 -23.32
N CYS A 20 20.19 -1.77 -22.48
CA CYS A 20 19.72 -2.64 -21.40
C CYS A 20 19.57 -1.96 -20.02
N SER A 21 19.95 -0.69 -19.87
CA SER A 21 19.83 -0.01 -18.56
C SER A 21 18.43 0.50 -18.27
N SER A 22 17.64 0.82 -19.30
CA SER A 22 16.37 1.53 -19.13
C SER A 22 15.30 0.68 -18.44
N GLY A 23 15.17 -0.60 -18.81
CA GLY A 23 14.19 -1.50 -18.18
C GLY A 23 14.53 -1.82 -16.73
N ASN A 24 15.82 -2.04 -16.45
CA ASN A 24 16.29 -2.26 -15.08
C ASN A 24 16.12 -1.01 -14.20
N GLN A 25 16.28 0.18 -14.78
CA GLN A 25 16.02 1.44 -14.07
C GLN A 25 14.54 1.63 -13.75
N ILE A 26 13.65 1.47 -14.72
CA ILE A 26 12.19 1.58 -14.48
C ILE A 26 11.76 0.56 -13.42
N SER A 27 12.29 -0.66 -13.46
CA SER A 27 11.98 -1.67 -12.43
C SER A 27 12.43 -1.23 -11.04
N GLN A 28 13.56 -0.52 -10.91
CA GLN A 28 14.03 0.04 -9.64
C GLN A 28 13.19 1.24 -9.21
N ASP A 29 12.79 2.10 -10.14
CA ASP A 29 11.95 3.26 -9.85
C ASP A 29 10.53 2.87 -9.42
N LEU A 30 10.06 1.67 -9.81
CA LEU A 30 8.78 1.12 -9.37
C LEU A 30 8.87 0.42 -8.01
N ASP A 31 10.01 -0.20 -7.69
CA ASP A 31 10.10 -1.13 -6.57
C ASP A 31 9.88 -0.45 -5.21
N GLY A 32 9.00 -1.02 -4.40
CA GLY A 32 8.61 -0.47 -3.09
C GLY A 32 7.54 0.62 -3.15
N HIS A 33 7.05 0.98 -4.34
CA HIS A 33 6.04 2.02 -4.51
C HIS A 33 4.62 1.46 -4.69
N GLU A 34 3.65 2.22 -4.18
CA GLU A 34 2.23 2.08 -4.49
C GLU A 34 1.76 3.30 -5.28
N TYR A 35 0.90 3.09 -6.27
CA TYR A 35 0.41 4.12 -7.19
C TYR A 35 -1.11 4.10 -7.25
N TRP A 36 -1.74 5.27 -7.20
CA TRP A 36 -3.19 5.46 -7.18
C TRP A 36 -3.64 6.17 -8.46
N SER A 37 -4.67 5.64 -9.13
CA SER A 37 -5.12 6.17 -10.42
C SER A 37 -5.72 7.56 -10.28
N THR A 38 -5.29 8.49 -11.13
CA THR A 38 -5.84 9.85 -11.22
C THR A 38 -6.69 10.04 -12.47
N ASN A 39 -6.45 9.25 -13.52
CA ASN A 39 -7.21 9.33 -14.77
C ASN A 39 -7.20 7.96 -15.46
N VAL A 40 -8.36 7.52 -15.95
CA VAL A 40 -8.54 6.20 -16.57
C VAL A 40 -9.31 6.39 -17.88
N MET A 41 -8.73 5.91 -18.97
CA MET A 41 -9.28 6.05 -20.32
C MET A 41 -9.39 4.68 -20.98
N GLN A 42 -10.50 4.45 -21.69
CA GLN A 42 -10.72 3.32 -22.58
C GLN A 42 -11.27 3.82 -23.92
N ASP A 43 -10.65 3.41 -25.02
CA ASP A 43 -11.00 3.78 -26.40
C ASP A 43 -11.13 5.30 -26.60
N GLY A 44 -10.25 6.06 -25.93
CA GLY A 44 -10.23 7.51 -25.97
C GLY A 44 -11.31 8.22 -25.17
N GLN A 45 -12.13 7.49 -24.40
CA GLN A 45 -13.15 8.03 -23.50
C GLN A 45 -12.80 7.76 -22.03
N PRO A 46 -13.27 8.60 -21.08
CA PRO A 46 -13.12 8.31 -19.66
C PRO A 46 -13.79 6.98 -19.30
N PHE A 47 -13.06 6.10 -18.62
CA PHE A 47 -13.60 4.87 -18.07
C PHE A 47 -14.26 5.18 -16.71
N PRO A 48 -15.56 4.88 -16.53
CA PRO A 48 -16.25 5.18 -15.28
C PRO A 48 -15.80 4.22 -14.17
N LEU A 49 -15.32 4.77 -13.06
CA LEU A 49 -15.00 3.98 -11.87
C LEU A 49 -16.23 3.81 -10.99
N ALA A 50 -16.36 2.63 -10.38
CA ALA A 50 -17.38 2.36 -9.37
C ALA A 50 -17.23 3.34 -8.19
N GLY A 51 -18.35 3.74 -7.59
CA GLY A 51 -18.35 4.71 -6.49
C GLY A 51 -17.45 4.31 -5.31
N GLY A 52 -16.62 5.27 -4.85
CA GLY A 52 -15.69 5.05 -3.74
C GLY A 52 -14.53 4.11 -4.05
N THR A 53 -14.20 3.91 -5.33
CA THR A 53 -13.03 3.12 -5.75
C THR A 53 -11.94 3.99 -6.35
N THR A 54 -10.71 3.48 -6.30
CA THR A 54 -9.53 4.01 -6.96
C THR A 54 -8.69 2.81 -7.35
N MET A 55 -8.17 2.77 -8.57
CA MET A 55 -7.28 1.67 -8.97
C MET A 55 -5.92 1.88 -8.32
N THR A 56 -5.38 0.83 -7.70
CA THR A 56 -4.05 0.86 -7.10
C THR A 56 -3.15 -0.19 -7.72
N LEU A 57 -1.85 0.13 -7.81
CA LEU A 57 -0.79 -0.77 -8.22
C LEU A 57 0.32 -0.72 -7.17
N THR A 58 0.72 -1.86 -6.63
CA THR A 58 1.84 -2.00 -5.70
C THR A 58 2.92 -2.86 -6.35
N PHE A 59 4.14 -2.36 -6.36
CA PHE A 59 5.31 -3.06 -6.88
C PHE A 59 6.26 -3.38 -5.73
N THR A 60 6.62 -4.65 -5.58
CA THR A 60 7.54 -5.07 -4.51
C THR A 60 8.27 -6.34 -4.91
N ASP A 61 9.59 -6.32 -4.88
CA ASP A 61 10.46 -7.47 -5.10
C ASP A 61 10.12 -8.23 -6.40
N GLY A 62 9.89 -7.50 -7.49
CA GLY A 62 9.53 -8.08 -8.79
C GLY A 62 8.09 -8.64 -8.88
N THR A 63 7.25 -8.37 -7.87
CA THR A 63 5.83 -8.73 -7.85
C THR A 63 4.97 -7.48 -8.03
N LEU A 64 3.91 -7.59 -8.85
CA LEU A 64 2.86 -6.60 -8.98
C LEU A 64 1.60 -7.12 -8.26
N ARG A 65 1.03 -6.28 -7.41
CA ARG A 65 -0.34 -6.41 -6.90
C ARG A 65 -1.16 -5.24 -7.38
N ALA A 66 -2.43 -5.49 -7.64
CA ALA A 66 -3.33 -4.49 -8.17
C ALA A 66 -4.74 -4.68 -7.61
N HIS A 67 -5.42 -3.57 -7.37
CA HIS A 67 -6.83 -3.53 -7.01
C HIS A 67 -7.53 -2.53 -7.91
N ALA A 68 -8.69 -2.92 -8.43
CA ALA A 68 -9.50 -2.04 -9.25
C ALA A 68 -10.87 -1.84 -8.60
N GLY A 69 -11.67 -2.91 -8.50
CA GLY A 69 -13.04 -2.88 -8.00
C GLY A 69 -13.20 -3.68 -6.72
N CYS A 70 -13.19 -5.01 -6.83
CA CYS A 70 -13.43 -5.89 -5.69
C CYS A 70 -12.36 -6.97 -5.54
N ASN A 71 -11.85 -7.51 -6.64
CA ASN A 71 -10.86 -8.59 -6.63
C ASN A 71 -9.43 -8.08 -6.44
N SER A 72 -8.60 -8.96 -5.88
CA SER A 72 -7.15 -8.76 -5.85
C SER A 72 -6.55 -9.36 -7.11
N ILE A 73 -5.75 -8.58 -7.84
CA ILE A 73 -5.03 -9.00 -9.04
C ILE A 73 -3.55 -9.07 -8.68
N GLY A 74 -2.82 -10.09 -9.14
CA GLY A 74 -1.38 -10.15 -8.88
C GLY A 74 -0.62 -11.18 -9.70
N GLY A 75 0.69 -10.95 -9.82
CA GLY A 75 1.63 -11.78 -10.57
C GLY A 75 3.04 -11.20 -10.52
N ALA A 76 4.02 -11.92 -11.07
CA ALA A 76 5.37 -11.36 -11.23
C ALA A 76 5.39 -10.38 -12.41
N PHE A 77 6.24 -9.35 -12.36
CA PHE A 77 6.42 -8.41 -13.46
C PHE A 77 7.89 -8.29 -13.89
N THR A 78 8.09 -7.92 -15.16
CA THR A 78 9.38 -7.47 -15.69
C THR A 78 9.17 -6.26 -16.59
N ILE A 79 10.20 -5.44 -16.76
CA ILE A 79 10.20 -4.35 -17.74
C ILE A 79 11.09 -4.72 -18.92
N GLU A 80 10.49 -4.85 -20.10
CA GLU A 80 11.17 -5.20 -21.35
C GLU A 80 10.78 -4.21 -22.44
N ASP A 81 11.76 -3.57 -23.08
CA ASP A 81 11.54 -2.59 -24.16
C ASP A 81 10.53 -1.47 -23.78
N GLY A 82 10.56 -1.04 -22.51
CA GLY A 82 9.63 -0.02 -21.99
C GLY A 82 8.20 -0.52 -21.76
N LYS A 83 7.98 -1.84 -21.77
CA LYS A 83 6.69 -2.46 -21.48
C LYS A 83 6.73 -3.21 -20.16
N LEU A 84 5.66 -3.05 -19.38
CA LEU A 84 5.41 -3.86 -18.20
C LEU A 84 4.85 -5.19 -18.67
N ARG A 85 5.57 -6.29 -18.44
CA ARG A 85 5.12 -7.64 -18.74
C ARG A 85 4.82 -8.37 -17.46
N THR A 86 3.63 -8.96 -17.37
CA THR A 86 3.24 -9.78 -16.23
C THR A 86 3.36 -11.27 -16.55
N THR A 87 3.78 -12.07 -15.58
CA THR A 87 3.76 -13.53 -15.65
C THR A 87 2.99 -14.09 -14.46
N GLN A 88 2.25 -15.18 -14.70
CA GLN A 88 1.36 -15.78 -13.70
C GLN A 88 0.35 -14.78 -13.12
N LEU A 89 -0.07 -13.79 -13.91
CA LEU A 89 -1.08 -12.83 -13.52
C LEU A 89 -2.41 -13.57 -13.32
N SER A 90 -3.04 -13.34 -12.17
CA SER A 90 -4.31 -13.94 -11.79
C SER A 90 -5.12 -12.94 -10.97
N MET A 91 -6.42 -13.21 -10.82
CA MET A 91 -7.28 -12.49 -9.89
C MET A 91 -8.06 -13.45 -9.01
N THR A 92 -8.48 -13.00 -7.83
CA THR A 92 -9.48 -13.69 -7.02
C THR A 92 -10.86 -13.66 -7.70
N GLU A 93 -11.79 -14.50 -7.25
CA GLU A 93 -13.18 -14.53 -7.75
C GLU A 93 -14.19 -14.25 -6.63
N MET A 94 -14.12 -13.06 -6.05
CA MET A 94 -15.14 -12.54 -5.14
C MET A 94 -16.35 -12.05 -5.92
N GLY A 95 -17.54 -12.41 -5.47
CA GLY A 95 -18.80 -11.91 -6.03
C GLY A 95 -19.06 -10.47 -5.59
N CYS A 96 -19.01 -9.53 -6.53
CA CYS A 96 -19.34 -8.11 -6.32
C CYS A 96 -20.32 -7.60 -7.38
N ASP A 97 -20.73 -6.34 -7.25
CA ASP A 97 -21.62 -5.70 -8.22
C ASP A 97 -20.98 -5.62 -9.64
N PRO A 98 -21.80 -5.49 -10.70
CA PRO A 98 -21.30 -5.50 -12.07
C PRO A 98 -20.29 -4.40 -12.39
N GLU A 99 -20.37 -3.24 -11.74
CA GLU A 99 -19.46 -2.12 -12.01
C GLU A 99 -18.05 -2.43 -11.50
N ARG A 100 -17.95 -2.92 -10.26
CA ARG A 100 -16.66 -3.37 -9.69
C ARG A 100 -16.05 -4.53 -10.46
N HIS A 101 -16.87 -5.48 -10.90
CA HIS A 101 -16.38 -6.60 -11.70
C HIS A 101 -15.85 -6.15 -13.07
N ALA A 102 -16.54 -5.23 -13.74
CA ALA A 102 -16.08 -4.66 -15.01
C ALA A 102 -14.75 -3.90 -14.85
N GLN A 103 -14.57 -3.22 -13.70
CA GLN A 103 -13.34 -2.52 -13.37
C GLN A 103 -12.16 -3.48 -13.14
N ASP A 104 -12.37 -4.59 -12.42
CA ASP A 104 -11.36 -5.65 -12.27
C ASP A 104 -10.97 -6.26 -13.61
N GLN A 105 -11.96 -6.54 -14.47
CA GLN A 105 -11.74 -7.09 -15.80
C GLN A 105 -10.93 -6.12 -16.68
N PHE A 106 -11.29 -4.84 -16.67
CA PHE A 106 -10.56 -3.81 -17.40
C PHE A 106 -9.08 -3.75 -16.96
N LEU A 107 -8.81 -3.74 -15.66
CA LEU A 107 -7.43 -3.62 -15.17
C LEU A 107 -6.60 -4.86 -15.50
N ILE A 108 -7.14 -6.08 -15.34
CA ILE A 108 -6.39 -7.29 -15.69
C ILE A 108 -6.10 -7.36 -17.19
N ASP A 109 -7.00 -6.87 -18.04
CA ASP A 109 -6.81 -6.85 -19.50
C ASP A 109 -5.72 -5.85 -19.89
N VAL A 110 -5.68 -4.68 -19.25
CA VAL A 110 -4.61 -3.69 -19.42
C VAL A 110 -3.26 -4.30 -19.05
N LEU A 111 -3.15 -4.92 -17.88
CA LEU A 111 -1.90 -5.52 -17.38
C LEU A 111 -1.45 -6.71 -18.24
N SER A 112 -2.38 -7.57 -18.64
CA SER A 112 -2.10 -8.72 -19.54
C SER A 112 -1.70 -8.28 -20.94
N GLY A 113 -2.14 -7.09 -21.38
CA GLY A 113 -1.82 -6.49 -22.68
C GLY A 113 -0.39 -5.96 -22.82
N ALA A 114 0.45 -6.12 -21.79
CA ALA A 114 1.82 -5.63 -21.73
C ALA A 114 1.93 -4.12 -22.04
N PRO A 115 1.34 -3.25 -21.19
CA PRO A 115 1.25 -1.83 -21.45
C PRO A 115 2.65 -1.20 -21.53
N THR A 116 2.79 -0.17 -22.34
CA THR A 116 3.95 0.72 -22.26
C THR A 116 3.91 1.40 -20.91
N VAL A 117 5.03 1.38 -20.19
CA VAL A 117 5.18 1.99 -18.88
C VAL A 117 6.05 3.23 -18.99
N THR A 118 5.63 4.31 -18.33
CA THR A 118 6.44 5.52 -18.17
C THR A 118 6.39 5.93 -16.71
N VAL A 119 7.56 6.13 -16.11
CA VAL A 119 7.70 6.67 -14.75
C VAL A 119 8.40 8.03 -14.89
N ASP A 120 7.81 9.06 -14.29
CA ASP A 120 8.37 10.41 -14.22
C ASP A 120 8.12 11.00 -12.83
N GLY A 121 9.18 11.05 -12.02
CA GLY A 121 9.10 11.44 -10.61
C GLY A 121 8.11 10.54 -9.85
N ASN A 122 7.06 11.15 -9.31
CA ASN A 122 5.99 10.47 -8.57
C ASN A 122 4.81 10.05 -9.44
N THR A 123 4.93 10.07 -10.77
CA THR A 123 3.85 9.70 -11.68
C THR A 123 4.18 8.43 -12.45
N LEU A 124 3.16 7.61 -12.64
CA LEU A 124 3.21 6.38 -13.42
C LEU A 124 2.13 6.44 -14.48
N ARG A 125 2.47 6.14 -15.72
CA ARG A 125 1.52 6.03 -16.82
C ARG A 125 1.62 4.67 -17.50
N LEU A 126 0.49 3.99 -17.64
CA LEU A 126 0.34 2.75 -18.40
C LEU A 126 -0.47 3.01 -19.67
N VAL A 127 0.01 2.53 -20.82
CA VAL A 127 -0.67 2.73 -22.11
C VAL A 127 -0.70 1.44 -22.94
N THR A 128 -1.89 1.02 -23.38
CA THR A 128 -2.10 0.00 -24.40
C THR A 128 -2.62 0.65 -25.69
N SER A 129 -2.99 -0.15 -26.69
CA SER A 129 -3.66 0.36 -27.90
C SER A 129 -5.07 0.90 -27.63
N THR A 130 -5.72 0.46 -26.56
CA THR A 130 -7.14 0.73 -26.25
C THR A 130 -7.33 1.44 -24.91
N ALA A 131 -6.30 1.58 -24.09
CA ALA A 131 -6.44 2.18 -22.77
C ALA A 131 -5.22 3.01 -22.37
N SER A 132 -5.46 3.99 -21.50
CA SER A 132 -4.39 4.63 -20.74
C SER A 132 -4.82 4.90 -19.32
N ILE A 133 -3.92 4.66 -18.38
CA ILE A 133 -4.13 4.92 -16.96
C ILE A 133 -2.99 5.78 -16.44
N ASP A 134 -3.32 6.93 -15.88
CA ASP A 134 -2.40 7.81 -15.16
C ASP A 134 -2.54 7.55 -13.67
N PHE A 135 -1.41 7.47 -12.99
CA PHE A 135 -1.31 7.29 -11.56
C PHE A 135 -0.36 8.32 -10.96
N VAL A 136 -0.55 8.58 -9.68
CA VAL A 136 0.41 9.26 -8.83
C VAL A 136 0.75 8.37 -7.64
N ASP A 137 1.98 8.48 -7.15
CA ASP A 137 2.47 7.77 -5.97
C ASP A 137 1.52 7.95 -4.77
N ALA A 138 1.29 6.88 -4.03
CA ALA A 138 0.43 6.84 -2.85
C ALA A 138 0.86 7.86 -1.78
N ILE A 139 2.15 8.19 -1.66
CA ILE A 139 2.62 9.23 -0.74
C ILE A 139 2.02 10.60 -1.05
N ILE A 140 1.64 10.84 -2.31
CA ILE A 140 0.99 12.07 -2.77
C ILE A 140 -0.54 11.90 -2.80
N ALA A 141 -1.04 10.77 -3.29
CA ALA A 141 -2.48 10.52 -3.41
C ALA A 141 -3.19 10.33 -2.05
N ASN A 142 -2.49 9.74 -1.09
CA ASN A 142 -2.98 9.35 0.22
C ASN A 142 -1.93 9.74 1.28
N PRO A 143 -1.68 11.04 1.48
CA PRO A 143 -0.63 11.52 2.37
C PRO A 143 -0.92 11.14 3.82
N ASP A 144 0.13 10.75 4.57
CA ASP A 144 0.03 10.37 5.97
C ASP A 144 -0.67 11.44 6.82
N LEU A 145 -1.69 11.02 7.56
CA LEU A 145 -2.29 11.86 8.57
C LEU A 145 -1.38 11.97 9.79
N PRO A 146 -1.39 13.10 10.52
CA PRO A 146 -0.62 13.21 11.75
C PRO A 146 -1.09 12.17 12.77
N LEU A 147 -0.15 11.47 13.42
CA LEU A 147 -0.48 10.54 14.51
C LEU A 147 -1.28 11.26 15.61
N GLN A 148 -0.79 12.44 16.00
CA GLN A 148 -1.43 13.28 17.03
C GLN A 148 -2.58 14.10 16.45
N GLY A 149 -3.64 14.27 17.24
CA GLY A 149 -4.82 15.04 16.87
C GLY A 149 -5.81 14.29 15.97
N THR A 150 -5.39 13.19 15.35
CA THR A 150 -6.26 12.29 14.57
C THR A 150 -6.96 11.30 15.49
N SER A 151 -8.24 11.04 15.23
CA SER A 151 -8.99 9.97 15.89
C SER A 151 -8.89 8.73 15.00
N TRP A 152 -8.34 7.65 15.54
CA TRP A 152 -8.13 6.39 14.84
C TRP A 152 -9.13 5.35 15.36
N GLU A 153 -9.90 4.73 14.49
CA GLU A 153 -10.86 3.69 14.82
C GLU A 153 -10.26 2.31 14.53
N ILE A 154 -10.33 1.39 15.49
CA ILE A 154 -9.82 0.02 15.34
C ILE A 154 -10.72 -0.75 14.38
N ASP A 155 -10.15 -1.22 13.26
CA ASP A 155 -10.87 -1.99 12.24
C ASP A 155 -10.38 -3.45 12.13
N GLY A 156 -9.24 -3.77 12.73
CA GLY A 156 -8.69 -5.12 12.74
C GLY A 156 -7.64 -5.35 13.83
N PHE A 157 -7.28 -6.63 13.97
CA PHE A 157 -6.38 -7.13 14.99
C PHE A 157 -5.34 -8.07 14.38
N LEU A 158 -4.12 -7.96 14.87
CA LEU A 158 -2.98 -8.78 14.46
C LEU A 158 -2.55 -9.67 15.63
N SER A 159 -2.26 -10.93 15.32
CA SER A 159 -1.70 -11.91 16.26
C SER A 159 -0.72 -12.82 15.52
N GLY A 160 0.57 -12.45 15.57
CA GLY A 160 1.62 -13.16 14.86
C GLY A 160 1.45 -13.05 13.34
N GLN A 161 1.01 -14.11 12.68
CA GLN A 161 0.75 -14.13 11.24
C GLN A 161 -0.75 -14.09 10.89
N THR A 162 -1.60 -13.97 11.91
CA THR A 162 -3.05 -13.98 11.74
C THR A 162 -3.59 -12.56 11.84
N ALA A 163 -4.39 -12.17 10.84
CA ALA A 163 -5.24 -10.99 10.90
C ALA A 163 -6.68 -11.42 11.20
N SER A 164 -7.40 -10.63 12.00
CA SER A 164 -8.79 -10.88 12.35
C SER A 164 -9.55 -9.57 12.53
N SER A 165 -10.88 -9.63 12.45
CA SER A 165 -11.76 -8.52 12.74
C SER A 165 -12.96 -9.02 13.53
N PHE A 166 -13.69 -8.10 14.16
CA PHE A 166 -14.89 -8.40 14.91
C PHE A 166 -16.06 -7.63 14.32
N ALA A 167 -17.21 -8.30 14.20
CA ALA A 167 -18.47 -7.63 13.90
C ALA A 167 -18.97 -6.94 15.17
N THR A 168 -18.76 -5.61 15.24
CA THR A 168 -19.20 -4.76 16.35
C THR A 168 -19.84 -3.49 15.80
N ASP A 169 -20.92 -3.05 16.43
CA ASP A 169 -21.58 -1.78 16.14
C ASP A 169 -20.81 -0.60 16.74
N VAL A 170 -20.06 -0.85 17.81
CA VAL A 170 -19.25 0.15 18.52
C VAL A 170 -17.80 -0.27 18.44
N ARG A 171 -17.01 0.48 17.66
CA ARG A 171 -15.58 0.25 17.52
C ARG A 171 -14.80 1.07 18.54
N GLY A 172 -13.73 0.47 19.03
CA GLY A 172 -12.75 1.14 19.86
C GLY A 172 -12.00 2.20 19.06
N THR A 173 -11.60 3.26 19.74
CA THR A 173 -10.89 4.39 19.14
C THR A 173 -9.65 4.74 19.95
N ILE A 174 -8.63 5.22 19.25
CA ILE A 174 -7.39 5.74 19.83
C ILE A 174 -7.25 7.19 19.37
N ARG A 175 -7.03 8.08 20.33
CA ARG A 175 -6.66 9.47 20.06
C ARG A 175 -5.44 9.83 20.88
N ILE A 176 -4.44 10.40 20.22
CA ILE A 176 -3.23 10.87 20.87
C ILE A 176 -3.23 12.39 20.83
N ASP A 177 -3.16 13.00 22.00
CA ASP A 177 -2.96 14.44 22.15
C ASP A 177 -1.79 14.67 23.11
N ASN A 178 -0.69 15.24 22.61
CA ASN A 178 0.55 15.44 23.35
C ASN A 178 1.14 14.12 23.92
N ASP A 179 1.18 14.00 25.24
CA ASP A 179 1.72 12.89 26.03
C ASP A 179 0.62 11.97 26.57
N THR A 180 -0.60 12.05 26.02
CA THR A 180 -1.74 11.22 26.42
C THR A 180 -2.31 10.46 25.24
N MET A 181 -2.38 9.13 25.35
CA MET A 181 -3.17 8.27 24.47
C MET A 181 -4.49 7.92 25.16
N ARG A 182 -5.59 8.46 24.62
CA ARG A 182 -6.95 8.09 25.02
C ARG A 182 -7.42 6.93 24.16
N LEU A 183 -7.68 5.81 24.82
CA LEU A 183 -8.24 4.60 24.22
C LEU A 183 -9.68 4.42 24.69
N PHE A 184 -10.62 4.31 23.75
CA PHE A 184 -11.93 3.73 24.00
C PHE A 184 -11.91 2.28 23.50
N ASP A 185 -12.24 1.31 24.36
CA ASP A 185 -12.16 -0.13 24.05
C ASP A 185 -13.47 -0.73 23.52
N GLY A 186 -14.43 0.13 23.16
CA GLY A 186 -15.81 -0.24 22.82
C GLY A 186 -16.78 -0.23 24.01
N CYS A 187 -16.28 -0.17 25.25
CA CYS A 187 -17.10 -0.17 26.46
C CYS A 187 -16.66 0.86 27.51
N ALA A 188 -15.35 1.10 27.66
CA ALA A 188 -14.78 2.07 28.57
C ALA A 188 -13.63 2.83 27.93
N THR A 189 -13.33 3.98 28.52
CA THR A 189 -12.22 4.84 28.12
C THR A 189 -11.08 4.73 29.13
N VAL A 190 -9.85 4.62 28.64
CA VAL A 190 -8.61 4.62 29.42
C VAL A 190 -7.69 5.69 28.84
N ASP A 191 -7.18 6.56 29.70
CA ASP A 191 -6.16 7.54 29.34
C ASP A 191 -4.80 7.00 29.80
N LEU A 192 -3.85 6.94 28.87
CA LEU A 192 -2.50 6.42 29.09
C LEU A 192 -1.49 7.56 28.93
N LEU A 193 -0.62 7.73 29.92
CA LEU A 193 0.58 8.55 29.74
C LEU A 193 1.54 7.80 28.82
N ILE A 194 2.05 8.50 27.82
CA ILE A 194 2.89 7.90 26.78
C ILE A 194 4.18 8.70 26.58
N GLU A 195 5.22 7.99 26.20
CA GLU A 195 6.42 8.56 25.58
C GLU A 195 6.44 8.15 24.11
N ILE A 196 6.45 9.13 23.20
CA ILE A 196 6.41 8.89 21.76
C ILE A 196 7.71 9.33 21.12
N ASN A 197 8.27 8.48 20.27
CA ASN A 197 9.32 8.84 19.33
C ASN A 197 8.84 8.57 17.89
N ALA A 198 9.75 8.66 16.92
CA ALA A 198 9.39 8.56 15.50
C ALA A 198 8.81 7.20 15.05
N ALA A 199 8.99 6.12 15.82
CA ALA A 199 8.57 4.78 15.42
C ALA A 199 7.84 4.00 16.53
N GLU A 200 7.87 4.48 17.77
CA GLU A 200 7.39 3.72 18.92
C GLU A 200 6.68 4.62 19.94
N ILE A 201 5.62 4.07 20.54
CA ILE A 201 4.84 4.64 21.64
C ILE A 201 5.04 3.72 22.85
N ARG A 202 5.57 4.26 23.95
CA ARG A 202 5.81 3.54 25.20
C ARG A 202 4.85 3.99 26.29
N PHE A 203 4.42 3.06 27.14
CA PHE A 203 3.47 3.30 28.23
C PHE A 203 3.57 2.19 29.27
N GLU A 204 3.03 2.44 30.46
CA GLU A 204 2.94 1.39 31.48
C GLU A 204 1.93 0.31 31.05
N PRO A 205 2.23 -1.00 31.26
CA PRO A 205 1.30 -2.07 30.93
C PRO A 205 -0.09 -1.88 31.53
N VAL A 206 -1.11 -2.07 30.69
CA VAL A 206 -2.49 -1.73 31.03
C VAL A 206 -3.32 -3.00 31.23
N ALA A 207 -4.00 -3.10 32.37
CA ALA A 207 -4.98 -4.15 32.60
C ALA A 207 -6.35 -3.76 32.03
N ILE A 208 -7.15 -4.76 31.66
CA ILE A 208 -8.53 -4.56 31.17
C ILE A 208 -9.36 -3.93 32.31
N PRO A 209 -10.01 -2.77 32.11
CA PRO A 209 -10.89 -2.21 33.11
C PRO A 209 -12.14 -3.09 33.27
N VAL A 210 -12.59 -3.25 34.51
CA VAL A 210 -13.84 -3.96 34.80
C VAL A 210 -15.00 -3.03 34.48
N VAL A 211 -15.91 -3.50 33.63
CA VAL A 211 -17.08 -2.75 33.15
C VAL A 211 -18.28 -3.68 33.19
N ASP A 212 -19.37 -3.24 33.79
CA ASP A 212 -20.64 -3.95 33.78
C ASP A 212 -21.36 -3.76 32.43
N ASP A 213 -22.10 -4.77 31.98
CA ASP A 213 -22.95 -4.70 30.78
C ASP A 213 -22.25 -4.30 29.45
N CYS A 214 -21.00 -4.71 29.29
CA CYS A 214 -20.27 -4.51 28.04
C CYS A 214 -20.77 -5.43 26.92
N ALA A 215 -21.31 -4.85 25.84
CA ALA A 215 -21.87 -5.57 24.69
C ALA A 215 -20.84 -5.91 23.59
N ALA A 216 -19.57 -5.58 23.78
CA ALA A 216 -18.53 -5.89 22.81
C ALA A 216 -18.40 -7.41 22.57
N PRO A 217 -18.10 -7.85 21.33
CA PRO A 217 -17.93 -9.27 21.03
C PRO A 217 -16.89 -9.95 21.92
N ALA A 218 -17.10 -11.24 22.20
CA ALA A 218 -16.16 -12.03 22.99
C ALA A 218 -14.76 -12.00 22.36
N GLY A 219 -13.75 -11.63 23.16
CA GLY A 219 -12.36 -11.51 22.71
C GLY A 219 -11.98 -10.14 22.17
N TYR A 220 -12.93 -9.26 21.78
CA TYR A 220 -12.63 -7.94 21.22
C TYR A 220 -11.73 -7.11 22.15
N ARG A 221 -12.20 -6.89 23.39
CA ARG A 221 -11.45 -6.17 24.42
C ARG A 221 -10.17 -6.92 24.80
N GLN A 222 -10.21 -8.25 24.88
CA GLN A 222 -9.03 -9.04 25.22
C GLN A 222 -7.91 -8.83 24.20
N SER A 223 -8.22 -8.77 22.91
CA SER A 223 -7.24 -8.50 21.85
C SER A 223 -6.60 -7.12 22.01
N ILE A 224 -7.38 -6.10 22.39
CA ILE A 224 -6.88 -4.75 22.73
C ILE A 224 -5.83 -4.82 23.84
N PHE A 225 -6.22 -5.34 25.00
CA PHE A 225 -5.32 -5.30 26.16
C PHE A 225 -4.19 -6.33 26.10
N THR A 226 -4.27 -7.34 25.22
CA THR A 226 -3.13 -8.23 24.97
C THR A 226 -1.95 -7.45 24.38
N ALA A 227 -2.19 -6.57 23.40
CA ALA A 227 -1.14 -5.71 22.86
C ALA A 227 -0.67 -4.68 23.89
N LEU A 228 -1.60 -4.02 24.61
CA LEU A 228 -1.25 -3.01 25.62
C LEU A 228 -0.53 -3.59 26.85
N SER A 229 -0.66 -4.88 27.12
CA SER A 229 0.11 -5.53 28.18
C SER A 229 1.62 -5.55 27.94
N ARG A 230 2.08 -5.25 26.70
CA ARG A 230 3.50 -5.19 26.36
C ARG A 230 4.18 -3.87 26.73
N GLY A 231 3.40 -2.81 26.96
CA GLY A 231 3.93 -1.49 27.35
C GLY A 231 4.67 -0.71 26.26
N ALA A 232 4.68 -1.22 25.03
CA ALA A 232 5.20 -0.52 23.88
C ALA A 232 4.52 -1.00 22.60
N LEU A 233 4.29 -0.08 21.67
CA LEU A 233 3.78 -0.35 20.33
C LEU A 233 4.62 0.42 19.32
N GLU A 234 5.18 -0.29 18.35
CA GLU A 234 5.64 0.31 17.11
C GLU A 234 4.44 0.78 16.30
N TYR A 235 4.61 1.84 15.51
CA TYR A 235 3.53 2.33 14.66
C TYR A 235 4.00 2.69 13.26
N VAL A 236 3.10 2.49 12.29
CA VAL A 236 3.28 2.86 10.88
C VAL A 236 1.99 3.50 10.39
N ILE A 237 2.11 4.68 9.79
CA ILE A 237 1.00 5.37 9.13
C ILE A 237 1.16 5.17 7.62
N ASN A 238 0.04 4.91 6.95
CA ASN A 238 -0.06 4.91 5.49
C ASN A 238 -1.37 5.63 5.11
N GLY A 239 -1.24 6.93 4.91
CA GLY A 239 -2.33 7.84 4.66
C GLY A 239 -3.36 7.87 5.78
N THR A 240 -4.54 7.33 5.49
CA THR A 240 -5.67 7.21 6.44
C THR A 240 -5.66 5.93 7.26
N ASN A 241 -4.64 5.08 7.13
CA ASN A 241 -4.50 3.85 7.92
C ASN A 241 -3.33 3.97 8.90
N LEU A 242 -3.49 3.35 10.06
CA LEU A 242 -2.48 3.26 11.11
C LEU A 242 -2.38 1.79 11.56
N THR A 243 -1.17 1.25 11.58
CA THR A 243 -0.88 -0.03 12.21
C THR A 243 -0.11 0.24 13.50
N MET A 244 -0.53 -0.39 14.59
CA MET A 244 0.16 -0.32 15.88
C MET A 244 0.41 -1.73 16.39
N THR A 245 1.67 -2.13 16.52
CA THR A 245 2.04 -3.52 16.81
C THR A 245 3.21 -3.64 17.77
N THR A 246 3.27 -4.76 18.45
CA THR A 246 4.43 -5.20 19.21
C THR A 246 5.45 -5.87 18.26
N PRO A 247 6.71 -6.11 18.69
CA PRO A 247 7.70 -6.80 17.86
C PRO A 247 7.31 -8.23 17.45
N ASP A 248 6.43 -8.89 18.20
CA ASP A 248 5.83 -10.20 17.87
C ASP A 248 4.56 -10.10 17.00
N ASN A 249 4.32 -8.93 16.39
CA ASN A 249 3.19 -8.62 15.51
C ASN A 249 1.81 -8.85 16.17
N VAL A 250 1.68 -8.44 17.43
CA VAL A 250 0.41 -8.40 18.14
C VAL A 250 -0.05 -6.95 18.23
N GLY A 251 -1.28 -6.64 17.81
CA GLY A 251 -1.72 -5.26 17.76
C GLY A 251 -2.97 -5.01 16.94
N PHE A 252 -3.01 -3.84 16.31
CA PHE A 252 -4.20 -3.27 15.67
C PHE A 252 -3.89 -2.80 14.26
N THR A 253 -4.91 -2.92 13.42
CA THR A 253 -5.08 -2.00 12.29
C THR A 253 -6.16 -1.01 12.68
N LEU A 254 -5.93 0.25 12.32
CA LEU A 254 -6.84 1.35 12.55
C LEU A 254 -7.01 2.17 11.28
N LYS A 255 -8.18 2.79 11.15
CA LYS A 255 -8.48 3.77 10.11
C LYS A 255 -8.84 5.10 10.74
N ALA A 256 -8.44 6.21 10.12
CA ALA A 256 -8.87 7.52 10.57
C ALA A 256 -10.41 7.62 10.55
N ALA A 257 -10.99 8.04 11.66
CA ALA A 257 -12.42 8.31 11.74
C ALA A 257 -12.76 9.54 10.89
N GLU A 258 -13.90 9.47 10.20
CA GLU A 258 -14.44 10.57 9.37
C GLU A 258 -14.91 11.77 10.21
#